data_AF-A0A932JX80-F1
#
_entry.id   AF-A0A932JX80-F1
#
_cell.length_a   1.000
_cell.length_b   1.000
_cell.length_c   1.000
_cell.angle_alpha   90.00
_cell.angle_beta   90.00
_cell.angle_gamma   90.00
#
_symmetry.space_group_name_H-M   'P 1'
#
loop_
_entity.id
_entity.type
_entity.pdbx_description
1 polymer ?
#
loop_
_entity_poly.entity_id
_entity_poly.type
_entity_poly.pdbx_seq_one_letter_code
_entity_poly.pdbx_strand_id
1 'polypeptide(L)' 'MLPNIGYGEMIIIAIVALLLFGADRIPELAKSLGRSVNAFKGGLKEGFEDKDSKPEDKLEGKK' A
#
# COMPACT_ATOMS: atom_id res chain seq x y z
N MET A 1 13.93 -29.55 13.07
CA MET A 1 14.11 -28.33 13.88
C MET A 1 14.25 -27.18 12.91
N LEU A 2 13.27 -26.28 12.84
CA LEU A 2 13.35 -25.14 11.91
C LEU A 2 14.34 -24.12 12.48
N PRO A 3 15.28 -23.59 11.67
CA PRO A 3 16.08 -22.45 12.10
C PRO A 3 15.12 -21.30 12.38
N ASN A 4 15.06 -20.88 13.65
CA ASN A 4 14.33 -19.69 14.02
C ASN A 4 15.11 -18.52 13.45
N ILE A 5 14.63 -17.98 12.32
CA ILE A 5 15.22 -16.78 11.73
C ILE A 5 15.05 -15.65 12.74
N GLY A 6 16.14 -15.38 13.45
CA GLY A 6 16.20 -14.37 14.49
C GLY A 6 16.40 -12.98 13.90
N TYR A 7 16.27 -11.97 14.76
CA TYR A 7 16.49 -10.57 14.38
C TYR A 7 17.89 -10.34 13.77
N GLY A 8 18.90 -11.08 14.22
CA GLY A 8 20.27 -11.01 13.69
C GLY A 8 20.40 -11.45 12.23
N GLU A 9 19.73 -12.55 11.83
CA GLU A 9 19.76 -13.05 10.46
C GLU A 9 19.02 -12.09 9.51
N MET A 10 17.92 -11.48 9.96
CA MET A 10 17.21 -10.46 9.19
C MET A 10 18.08 -9.23 8.89
N ILE A 11 18.90 -8.79 9.85
CA ILE A 11 19.85 -7.69 9.63
C ILE A 11 20.90 -8.08 8.59
N ILE A 12 21.46 -9.29 8.67
CA ILE A 12 22.47 -9.77 7.70
C ILE A 12 21.88 -9.81 6.29
N ILE A 13 20.66 -10.34 6.13
CA ILE A 13 19.96 -10.36 4.84
C ILE A 13 19.73 -8.94 4.34
N ALA A 14 19.30 -8.02 5.21
CA ALA A 14 19.09 -6.63 4.84
C ALA A 14 20.39 -5.96 4.35
N ILE A 15 21.52 -6.22 5.02
CA ILE A 15 22.84 -5.71 4.60
C ILE A 15 23.23 -6.28 3.24
N VAL A 16 23.08 -7.59 3.02
CA VAL A 16 23.40 -8.21 1.73
C VAL A 16 22.51 -7.65 0.62
N ALA A 17 21.21 -7.50 0.87
CA ALA A 17 20.29 -6.85 -0.06
C ALA A 17 20.70 -5.40 -0.34
N LEU A 18 21.14 -4.66 0.67
CA LEU A 18 21.62 -3.29 0.53
C LEU A 18 22.88 -3.20 -0.34
N LEU A 19 23.78 -4.18 -0.24
CA LEU A 19 25.00 -4.23 -1.07
C LEU A 19 24.69 -4.58 -2.53
N LEU A 20 23.71 -5.47 -2.77
CA LEU A 20 23.32 -5.87 -4.12
C LEU A 20 22.50 -4.80 -4.85
N PHE A 21 21.51 -4.23 -4.15
CA PHE A 21 20.58 -3.27 -4.75
C PHE A 21 20.98 -1.81 -4.50
N GLY A 22 21.78 -1.53 -3.48
CA GLY A 22 22.10 -0.18 -3.04
C GLY A 22 21.07 0.39 -2.06
N ALA A 23 21.50 1.30 -1.19
CA ALA A 23 20.65 1.93 -0.18
C ALA A 23 19.53 2.80 -0.76
N ASP A 24 19.72 3.31 -1.97
CA ASP A 24 18.75 4.20 -2.62
C ASP A 24 17.67 3.45 -3.41
N ARG A 25 17.95 2.23 -3.88
CA ARG A 25 16.99 1.47 -4.72
C ARG A 25 15.84 0.89 -3.93
N ILE A 26 16.09 0.37 -2.73
CA ILE A 26 15.03 -0.17 -1.86
C ILE A 26 13.93 0.88 -1.57
N PRO A 27 14.25 2.11 -1.10
CA PRO A 27 13.23 3.13 -0.85
C PRO A 27 12.60 3.68 -2.13
N GLU A 28 13.33 3.73 -3.24
CA GLU A 28 12.77 4.15 -4.53
C GLU A 28 11.71 3.16 -5.05
N LEU A 29 12.00 1.85 -4.95
CA LEU A 29 11.06 0.77 -5.26
C LEU A 29 9.85 0.77 -4.30
N ALA A 30 10.08 0.97 -3.00
CA ALA A 30 8.99 1.08 -2.04
C ALA A 30 8.08 2.28 -2.34
N LYS A 31 8.64 3.42 -2.73
CA LYS A 31 7.87 4.62 -3.13
C LYS A 31 7.08 4.41 -4.41
N SER A 32 7.60 3.70 -5.41
CA SER A 32 6.87 3.43 -6.65
C SER A 32 5.75 2.42 -6.42
N LEU A 33 6.05 1.31 -5.72
CA LEU A 33 5.06 0.31 -5.33
C LEU A 33 3.97 0.91 -4.43
N GLY A 34 4.33 1.72 -3.45
CA GLY A 34 3.39 2.39 -2.55
C GLY A 34 2.44 3.32 -3.31
N ARG A 35 2.95 4.07 -4.31
CA ARG A 35 2.10 4.89 -5.19
C ARG A 35 1.12 4.04 -5.99
N SER A 36 1.57 2.93 -6.58
CA SER A 36 0.70 2.00 -7.31
C SER A 36 -0.37 1.37 -6.42
N VAL A 37 0.00 0.91 -5.22
CA VAL A 37 -0.95 0.34 -4.24
C VAL A 37 -1.95 1.39 -3.78
N ASN A 38 -1.52 2.63 -3.54
CA ASN A 38 -2.41 3.72 -3.14
C ASN A 38 -3.41 4.08 -4.25
N ALA A 39 -2.94 4.20 -5.49
CA ALA A 39 -3.82 4.44 -6.64
C ALA A 39 -4.80 3.28 -6.87
N PHE A 40 -4.33 2.03 -6.75
CA PHE A 40 -5.18 0.85 -6.84
C PHE A 40 -6.26 0.82 -5.75
N LYS A 41 -5.89 1.10 -4.50
CA LYS A 41 -6.84 1.17 -3.38
C LYS A 41 -7.85 2.32 -3.56
N GLY A 42 -7.41 3.46 -4.09
CA GLY A 42 -8.28 4.60 -4.42
C GLY A 42 -9.32 4.23 -5.48
N GLY A 43 -8.89 3.66 -6.60
CA GLY A 43 -9.79 3.23 -7.68
C GLY A 43 -10.74 2.11 -7.27
N LEU A 44 -10.31 1.19 -6.39
CA LEU A 44 -11.21 0.22 -5.79
C LEU A 44 -12.29 0.91 -4.95
N LYS A 45 -11.92 1.84 -4.06
CA LYS A 45 -12.86 2.54 -3.18
C LYS A 45 -13.91 3.33 -3.99
N GLU A 46 -13.46 4.05 -5.01
CA GLU A 46 -14.32 4.81 -5.92
C GLU A 46 -15.28 3.89 -6.69
N GLY A 47 -14.79 2.75 -7.22
CA GLY A 47 -15.63 1.76 -7.91
C GLY A 47 -16.59 0.97 -7.01
N PHE A 48 -16.35 0.92 -5.69
CA PHE A 48 -17.28 0.37 -4.71
C PHE A 48 -18.30 1.43 -4.23
N GLU A 49 -17.89 2.69 -4.02
CA GLU A 49 -18.79 3.80 -3.64
C GLU A 49 -19.78 4.19 -4.76
N ASP A 50 -19.40 4.02 -6.04
CA ASP A 50 -20.29 4.21 -7.19
C ASP A 50 -21.39 3.13 -7.31
N LYS A 51 -21.26 1.99 -6.62
CA LYS A 51 -22.30 0.95 -6.59
C LYS A 51 -23.32 1.11 -5.45
N ASP A 52 -23.03 1.92 -4.44
CA ASP A 52 -23.89 2.10 -3.26
C ASP A 52 -24.56 3.50 -3.18
N SER A 53 -24.27 4.42 -4.10
CA SER A 53 -24.92 5.74 -4.14
C SER A 53 -26.25 5.68 -4.89
N LYS A 54 -27.30 5.16 -4.24
CA LYS A 54 -28.69 5.50 -4.58
C LYS A 54 -28.90 7.02 -4.40
N PRO A 55 -29.69 7.67 -5.26
CA PRO A 55 -30.05 9.07 -5.09
C PRO A 55 -31.11 9.18 -3.99
N GLU A 56 -30.69 9.31 -2.74
CA GLU A 56 -31.57 9.65 -1.63
C GLU A 56 -31.48 11.15 -1.35
N ASP A 57 -32.55 11.81 -1.81
CA ASP A 57 -33.22 12.95 -1.18
C ASP A 57 -32.61 14.36 -1.31
N LYS A 58 -32.90 14.99 -2.45
CA LYS A 58 -33.12 16.43 -2.55
C LYS A 58 -34.62 16.73 -2.59
N LEU A 59 -35.39 16.52 -1.53
CA LEU A 59 -36.71 17.12 -1.39
C LEU A 59 -36.98 17.56 0.06
N GLU A 60 -37.51 18.79 0.16
CA GLU A 60 -38.15 19.45 1.32
C GLU A 60 -37.30 20.10 2.41
N GLY A 61 -37.68 21.36 2.71
CA GLY A 61 -37.09 22.19 3.76
C GLY A 61 -37.04 23.70 3.45
N LYS A 62 -37.79 24.20 2.48
CA LYS A 62 -38.10 25.64 2.35
C LYS A 62 -39.58 25.83 2.07
N LYS A 63 -40.38 26.01 3.13
CA LYS A 63 -41.55 26.87 3.21
C LYS A 63 -41.99 27.01 4.66
#